data_AF-A0A6B3EYF6-F1
#
_entry.id   AF-A0A6B3EYF6-F1
#
_cell.length_a   1.000
_cell.length_b   1.000
_cell.length_c   1.000
_cell.angle_alpha   90.00
_cell.angle_beta   90.00
_cell.angle_gamma   90.00
#
_symmetry.space_group_name_H-M   'P 1'
#
loop_
_entity.id
_entity.type
_entity.pdbx_description
1 polymer ?
#
loop_
_entity_poly.entity_id
_entity_poly.type
_entity_poly.pdbx_seq_one_letter_code
_entity_poly.pdbx_strand_id
1 'polypeptide(L)' 'AEKAQGVAIVDAAARSALPFLVMASVASADRETGIPHFETKAHTEKILAASGLPAAVVAPTYFFDNVFGELQEVAD' A
#
# COMPACT_ATOMS: atom_id res chain seq x y z
N ALA A 1 -6.40 -8.18 -8.25
CA ALA A 1 -6.91 -6.82 -8.48
C ALA A 1 -5.94 -5.75 -7.98
N GLU A 2 -5.57 -5.75 -6.68
CA GLU A 2 -4.71 -4.69 -6.10
C GLU A 2 -3.39 -4.44 -6.84
N LYS A 3 -2.63 -5.48 -7.25
CA LYS A 3 -1.37 -5.28 -7.98
C LYS A 3 -1.55 -4.44 -9.25
N ALA A 4 -2.58 -4.75 -10.04
CA ALA A 4 -2.89 -4.01 -11.26
C ALA A 4 -3.34 -2.57 -10.96
N GLN A 5 -4.07 -2.35 -9.87
CA GLN A 5 -4.46 -1.00 -9.42
C GLN A 5 -3.23 -0.18 -9.01
N GLY A 6 -2.29 -0.79 -8.28
CA GLY A 6 -1.03 -0.14 -7.90
C GLY A 6 -0.23 0.35 -9.11
N VAL A 7 -0.07 -0.51 -10.13
CA VAL A 7 0.55 -0.13 -11.41
C VAL A 7 -0.19 1.05 -12.04
N ALA A 8 -1.51 0.95 -12.17
CA ALA A 8 -2.32 1.97 -12.82
C ALA A 8 -2.24 3.34 -12.12
N ILE A 9 -2.17 3.35 -10.79
CA ILE A 9 -2.03 4.58 -9.98
C ILE A 9 -0.67 5.23 -10.23
N VAL A 10 0.42 4.46 -10.15
CA VAL A 10 1.78 4.99 -10.37
C VAL A 10 1.92 5.52 -11.80
N ASP A 11 1.41 4.78 -12.79
CA ASP A 11 1.43 5.20 -14.19
C ASP A 11 0.62 6.50 -14.40
N ALA A 12 -0.56 6.60 -13.78
CA ALA A 12 -1.37 7.81 -13.87
C ALA A 12 -0.70 9.02 -13.20
N ALA A 13 -0.04 8.81 -12.06
CA ALA A 13 0.71 9.84 -11.36
C ALA A 13 1.89 10.35 -12.21
N ALA A 14 2.62 9.44 -12.86
CA ALA A 14 3.72 9.77 -13.76
C ALA A 14 3.24 10.55 -14.98
N ARG A 15 2.20 10.08 -15.66
CA ARG A 15 1.61 10.77 -16.83
C ARG A 15 1.07 12.15 -16.49
N SER A 16 0.55 12.33 -15.28
CA SER A 16 -0.01 13.62 -14.83
C SER A 16 1.05 14.56 -14.25
N ALA A 17 2.32 14.13 -14.20
CA ALA A 17 3.42 14.86 -13.58
C ALA A 17 3.07 15.37 -12.17
N LEU A 18 2.52 14.48 -11.32
CA LEU A 18 2.18 14.87 -9.96
C LEU A 18 3.41 15.43 -9.23
N PRO A 19 3.26 16.55 -8.51
CA PRO A 19 4.39 17.15 -7.79
C PRO A 19 4.86 16.26 -6.64
N PHE A 20 3.95 15.45 -6.07
CA PHE A 20 4.26 14.48 -5.02
C PHE A 20 3.16 13.41 -4.89
N LEU A 21 3.53 12.16 -4.62
CA LEU A 21 2.59 11.07 -4.33
C LEU A 21 2.85 10.46 -2.94
N VAL A 22 1.79 10.33 -2.13
CA VAL A 22 1.84 9.55 -0.88
C VAL A 22 1.14 8.22 -1.11
N MET A 23 1.86 7.12 -0.92
CA MET A 23 1.31 5.77 -0.99
C MET A 23 1.02 5.26 0.43
N ALA A 24 -0.22 4.81 0.66
CA ALA A 24 -0.56 4.03 1.84
C ALA A 24 -0.17 2.56 1.62
N SER A 25 0.73 2.07 2.48
CA SER A 25 1.26 0.71 2.44
C SER A 25 0.93 -0.04 3.74
N VAL A 26 1.84 -0.90 4.20
CA VAL A 26 1.78 -1.66 5.45
C VAL A 26 3.19 -1.92 5.95
N ALA A 27 3.38 -1.91 7.26
CA ALA A 27 4.66 -2.20 7.88
C ALA A 27 5.17 -3.58 7.47
N SER A 28 6.48 -3.69 7.22
CA SER A 28 7.15 -4.94 6.79
C SER A 28 6.79 -5.44 5.39
N ALA A 29 6.14 -4.64 4.54
CA ALA A 29 5.91 -5.02 3.13
C ALA A 29 7.24 -5.38 2.41
N ASP A 30 8.35 -4.76 2.80
CA ASP A 30 9.69 -4.97 2.24
C ASP A 30 10.40 -6.26 2.70
N ARG A 31 9.79 -7.06 3.58
CA ARG A 31 10.45 -8.21 4.24
C ARG A 31 10.09 -9.59 3.67
N GLU A 32 9.48 -9.66 2.50
CA GLU A 32 9.07 -10.93 1.86
C GLU A 32 8.26 -11.82 2.83
N THR A 33 7.28 -11.21 3.49
CA THR A 33 6.52 -11.82 4.59
C THR A 33 5.72 -13.06 4.17
N GLY A 34 5.43 -13.22 2.87
CA GLY A 34 4.53 -14.24 2.35
C GLY A 34 3.05 -13.96 2.60
N ILE A 35 2.72 -12.85 3.29
CA ILE A 35 1.34 -12.45 3.56
C ILE A 35 0.75 -11.84 2.28
N PRO A 36 -0.30 -12.44 1.66
CA PRO A 36 -0.72 -12.07 0.31
C PRO A 36 -1.01 -10.59 0.09
N HIS A 37 -1.63 -9.91 1.07
CA HIS A 37 -1.97 -8.49 1.00
C HIS A 37 -0.81 -7.55 1.36
N PHE A 38 0.29 -8.06 1.93
CA PHE A 38 1.54 -7.30 2.08
C PHE A 38 2.31 -7.35 0.77
N GLU A 39 2.32 -8.50 0.09
CA GLU A 39 3.01 -8.67 -1.19
C GLU A 39 2.44 -7.78 -2.31
N THR A 40 1.16 -7.42 -2.26
CA THR A 40 0.57 -6.46 -3.20
C THR A 40 1.09 -5.03 -2.97
N LYS A 41 1.27 -4.64 -1.69
CA LYS A 41 1.86 -3.35 -1.32
C LYS A 41 3.34 -3.30 -1.67
N ALA A 42 4.10 -4.34 -1.31
CA ALA A 42 5.52 -4.47 -1.66
C ALA A 42 5.78 -4.35 -3.18
N HIS A 43 4.91 -4.96 -3.98
CA HIS A 43 4.96 -4.83 -5.44
C HIS A 43 4.77 -3.38 -5.90
N THR A 44 3.79 -2.68 -5.35
CA THR A 44 3.49 -1.29 -5.72
C THR A 44 4.58 -0.33 -5.24
N GLU A 45 5.16 -0.56 -4.06
CA GLU A 45 6.31 0.22 -3.56
C GLU A 45 7.51 0.11 -4.52
N LYS A 46 7.80 -1.09 -5.03
CA LYS A 46 8.89 -1.31 -6.00
C LYS A 46 8.67 -0.53 -7.30
N ILE A 47 7.42 -0.52 -7.80
CA ILE A 47 7.07 0.23 -9.02
C ILE A 47 7.17 1.75 -8.76
N LEU A 48 6.66 2.22 -7.62
CA LEU A 48 6.74 3.63 -7.24
C LEU A 48 8.20 4.09 -7.11
N ALA A 49 9.06 3.31 -6.46
CA ALA A 49 10.49 3.60 -6.35
C ALA A 49 11.19 3.65 -7.72
N ALA A 50 10.81 2.76 -8.65
CA ALA A 50 11.36 2.74 -10.00
C ALA A 50 10.82 3.86 -10.91
N SER A 51 9.69 4.49 -10.57
CA SER A 51 9.03 5.50 -11.41
C SER A 51 9.77 6.85 -11.48
N GLY A 52 10.65 7.14 -10.52
CA GLY A 52 11.31 8.43 -10.38
C GLY A 52 10.40 9.58 -9.91
N LEU A 53 9.12 9.29 -9.58
CA LEU A 53 8.21 10.27 -8.99
C LEU A 53 8.70 10.71 -7.61
N PRO A 54 8.63 12.01 -7.27
CA PRO A 54 8.72 12.45 -5.89
C PRO A 54 7.60 11.80 -5.07
N ALA A 55 7.95 10.96 -4.10
CA ALA A 55 6.96 10.21 -3.36
C ALA A 55 7.42 9.82 -1.95
N ALA A 56 6.44 9.51 -1.10
CA ALA A 56 6.64 8.87 0.19
C ALA A 56 5.71 7.68 0.37
N VAL A 57 6.19 6.68 1.09
CA VAL A 57 5.40 5.51 1.51
C VAL A 57 5.12 5.65 3.00
N VAL A 58 3.84 5.57 3.36
CA VAL A 58 3.41 5.49 4.76
C VAL A 58 3.00 4.05 5.04
N ALA A 59 3.72 3.40 5.95
CA ALA A 59 3.59 1.97 6.23
C ALA A 59 3.05 1.76 7.67
N PRO A 60 1.72 1.81 7.88
CA PRO A 60 1.13 1.60 9.20
C PRO A 60 1.29 0.15 9.68
N THR A 61 1.31 0.00 11.00
CA THR A 61 1.16 -1.30 11.67
C THR A 61 -0.33 -1.64 11.83
N TYR A 62 -0.66 -2.63 12.66
CA TYR A 62 -2.04 -2.99 12.96
C TYR A 62 -2.85 -1.79 13.49
N PHE A 63 -4.05 -1.59 12.96
CA PHE A 63 -4.94 -0.51 13.35
C PHE A 63 -5.72 -0.88 14.62
N PHE A 64 -5.77 0.02 15.61
CA PHE A 64 -6.56 -0.20 16.81
C PHE A 64 -8.06 -0.33 16.52
N ASP A 65 -8.57 0.31 15.47
CA ASP A 65 -9.97 0.19 15.02
C ASP A 65 -10.36 -1.26 14.71
N ASN A 66 -9.43 -2.07 14.20
CA ASN A 66 -9.69 -3.48 13.90
C ASN A 66 -9.94 -4.31 15.17
N VAL A 67 -9.34 -3.94 16.32
CA VAL A 67 -9.56 -4.62 17.60
C VAL A 67 -11.03 -4.54 18.02
N PHE A 68 -11.67 -3.39 17.80
CA PHE A 68 -13.05 -3.16 18.20
C PHE A 68 -14.06 -3.63 17.15
N GLY A 69 -13.68 -3.64 15.88
CA GLY A 69 -14.50 -4.22 14.80
C GLY A 69 -14.66 -5.72 14.92
N GLU A 70 -13.58 -6.45 15.23
CA GLU A 70 -13.62 -7.92 15.41
C GLU A 70 -14.51 -8.33 16.60
N LEU A 71 -14.55 -7.55 17.68
CA LEU A 71 -15.43 -7.82 18.83
C LEU A 71 -16.91 -7.65 18.50
N GLN A 72 -17.25 -6.75 17.57
CA GLN A 72 -18.63 -6.55 17.13
C GLN A 72 -19.07 -7.67 16.16
N GLU A 73 -18.18 -8.12 15.28
CA GLU A 73 -18.45 -9.23 14.36
C GLU A 73 -18.60 -10.59 15.06
N VAL A 74 -17.98 -10.78 16.24
CA VAL A 74 -18.16 -11.97 17.10
C VAL A 74 -19.43 -11.88 17.97
N ALA A 75 -19.93 -10.68 18.24
CA ALA A 75 -21.13 -10.47 19.04
C ALA A 75 -22.43 -10.65 18.25
N ASP A 76 -22.37 -10.53 16.92
CA ASP A 76 -23.46 -10.75 15.97
C ASP A 76 -23.51 -12.21 15.47
#